data_AF-A0A969SES8-F1
#
_entry.id   AF-A0A969SES8-F1
#
_cell.length_a   1.000
_cell.length_b   1.000
_cell.length_c   1.000
_cell.angle_alpha   90.00
_cell.angle_beta   90.00
_cell.angle_gamma   90.00
#
_symmetry.space_group_name_H-M   'P 1'
#
loop_
_entity.id
_entity.type
_entity.pdbx_description
1 polymer ?
#
loop_
_entity_poly.entity_id
_entity_poly.type
_entity_poly.pdbx_seq_one_letter_code
_entity_poly.pdbx_strand_id
1 'polypeptide(L)'
;MISRFISSVNTCKGDESVVEAIIALAHRLDIRVVGEGVETEDQLNFIRARGCDLAQGHYFAVPLSPPKFEEWQRSFSLPIQLRSLTGT
;
A
#
# COMPACT_ATOMS: atom_id res chain seq x y z
N MET A 1 9.20 0.06 2.17
CA MET A 1 8.41 -1.09 1.70
C MET A 1 8.08 -1.96 2.90
N ILE A 2 6.82 -2.38 3.10
CA ILE A 2 6.36 -3.14 4.28
C ILE A 2 5.70 -4.50 3.95
N SER A 3 6.22 -5.20 2.94
CA SER A 3 5.69 -6.46 2.37
C SER A 3 5.21 -7.53 3.37
N ARG A 4 6.07 -8.03 4.27
CA ARG A 4 5.76 -9.22 5.10
C ARG A 4 4.59 -9.04 6.08
N PHE A 5 4.24 -7.80 6.43
CA PHE A 5 3.27 -7.53 7.49
C PHE A 5 1.86 -7.28 6.96
N ILE A 6 1.69 -7.04 5.65
CA ILE A 6 0.37 -6.76 5.07
C ILE A 6 -0.54 -7.99 5.08
N SER A 7 0.02 -9.19 4.87
CA SER A 7 -0.75 -10.44 4.82
C SER A 7 -1.41 -10.81 6.16
N SER A 8 -0.90 -10.31 7.29
CA SER A 8 -1.38 -10.64 8.64
C SER A 8 -2.13 -9.50 9.34
N VAL A 9 -2.33 -8.38 8.63
CA VAL A 9 -3.24 -7.31 9.07
C VAL A 9 -4.62 -7.89 9.40
N ASN A 10 -5.23 -7.46 10.51
CA ASN A 10 -6.50 -7.95 11.09
C ASN A 10 -6.45 -9.34 11.75
N THR A 11 -5.32 -10.04 11.71
CA THR A 11 -5.16 -11.35 12.38
C THR A 11 -4.08 -11.36 13.46
N CYS A 12 -3.11 -10.43 13.39
CA CYS A 12 -2.03 -10.29 14.36
C CYS A 12 -1.84 -8.83 14.79
N LYS A 13 -2.23 -8.50 16.03
CA LYS A 13 -2.04 -7.15 16.61
C LYS A 13 -0.57 -6.70 16.65
N GLY A 14 0.36 -7.64 16.78
CA GLY A 14 1.79 -7.35 16.76
C GLY A 14 2.25 -6.80 15.41
N ASP A 15 1.79 -7.41 14.32
CA ASP A 15 2.14 -6.99 12.95
C ASP A 15 1.49 -5.64 12.62
N GLU A 16 0.26 -5.39 13.09
CA GLU A 16 -0.39 -4.08 12.98
C GLU A 16 0.44 -2.97 13.66
N SER A 17 0.96 -3.26 14.85
CA SER A 17 1.78 -2.31 15.62
C SER A 17 3.11 -2.03 14.92
N VAL A 18 3.70 -3.05 14.28
CA VAL A 18 4.92 -2.90 13.48
C VAL A 18 4.66 -2.05 12.23
N VAL A 19 3.55 -2.29 11.52
CA VAL A 19 3.15 -1.48 10.37
C VAL A 19 3.00 -0.01 10.75
N GLU A 20 2.28 0.27 11.84
CA GLU A 20 2.12 1.64 12.36
C GLU A 20 3.46 2.31 12.69
N ALA A 21 4.35 1.59 13.39
CA ALA A 21 5.67 2.11 13.76
C ALA A 21 6.53 2.42 12.52
N ILE A 22 6.50 1.57 11.50
CA ILE A 22 7.28 1.78 10.26
C ILE A 22 6.74 2.97 9.47
N ILE A 23 5.41 3.11 9.34
CA ILE A 23 4.82 4.27 8.64
C ILE A 23 5.22 5.55 9.36
N ALA A 24 5.07 5.59 10.69
CA ALA A 24 5.43 6.76 11.49
C ALA A 24 6.94 7.11 11.38
N LEU A 25 7.82 6.11 11.38
CA LEU A 25 9.25 6.31 11.20
C LEU A 25 9.58 6.85 9.80
N ALA A 26 8.98 6.28 8.75
CA ALA A 26 9.21 6.72 7.38
C ALA A 26 8.84 8.20 7.20
N HIS A 27 7.68 8.62 7.70
CA HIS A 27 7.24 10.03 7.63
C HIS A 27 8.13 10.98 8.44
N ARG A 28 8.64 10.56 9.61
CA ARG A 28 9.60 11.36 10.38
C ARG A 28 10.93 11.58 9.66
N LEU A 29 11.26 10.68 8.73
CA LEU A 29 12.46 10.76 7.90
C LEU A 29 12.18 11.36 6.52
N ASP A 30 10.96 11.85 6.27
CA ASP A 30 10.50 12.35 4.97
C ASP A 30 10.64 11.31 3.82
N ILE A 31 10.41 10.04 4.16
CA ILE A 31 10.46 8.91 3.22
C ILE A 31 9.04 8.43 2.93
N ARG A 32 8.72 8.25 1.65
CA ARG A 32 7.46 7.62 1.22
C ARG A 32 7.47 6.13 1.52
N VAL A 33 6.35 5.61 1.99
CA VAL A 33 6.17 4.19 2.30
C VAL A 33 5.24 3.52 1.29
N VAL A 34 5.60 2.30 0.90
CA VAL A 34 4.80 1.45 0.01
C VAL A 34 4.36 0.21 0.79
N GLY A 35 3.04 -0.01 0.87
CA GLY A 35 2.44 -1.25 1.33
C GLY A 35 2.37 -2.26 0.20
N GLU A 36 3.19 -3.30 0.26
CA GLU A 36 3.19 -4.39 -0.74
C GLU A 36 2.41 -5.59 -0.24
N GLY A 37 1.90 -6.40 -1.18
CA GLY A 37 1.16 -7.61 -0.86
C GLY A 37 -0.29 -7.33 -0.47
N VAL A 38 -0.87 -6.22 -0.94
CA VAL A 38 -2.29 -5.93 -0.76
C VAL A 38 -3.11 -6.85 -1.66
N GLU A 39 -3.86 -7.75 -1.06
CA GLU A 39 -4.71 -8.74 -1.73
C GLU A 39 -6.20 -8.47 -1.50
N THR A 40 -6.55 -7.79 -0.40
CA THR A 40 -7.94 -7.48 -0.05
C THR A 40 -8.19 -5.99 0.16
N GLU A 41 -9.45 -5.58 0.02
CA GLU A 41 -9.87 -4.20 0.29
C GLU A 41 -9.65 -3.81 1.77
N ASP A 42 -9.82 -4.75 2.70
CA ASP A 42 -9.59 -4.52 4.12
C ASP A 42 -8.12 -4.19 4.42
N GLN A 43 -7.18 -4.89 3.77
CA GLN A 43 -5.75 -4.58 3.88
C GLN A 43 -5.43 -3.20 3.32
N LEU A 44 -6.03 -2.84 2.18
CA LEU A 44 -5.89 -1.52 1.57
C LEU A 44 -6.40 -0.41 2.50
N ASN A 45 -7.59 -0.58 3.05
CA ASN A 45 -8.21 0.37 3.96
C ASN A 45 -7.41 0.51 5.25
N PHE A 46 -6.87 -0.59 5.78
CA PHE A 46 -6.03 -0.58 6.97
C PHE A 46 -4.78 0.29 6.81
N ILE A 47 -4.02 0.11 5.72
CA ILE A 47 -2.79 0.89 5.48
C ILE A 47 -3.10 2.34 5.07
N ARG A 48 -4.19 2.56 4.33
CA ARG A 48 -4.66 3.90 3.96
C ARG A 48 -5.00 4.72 5.19
N ALA A 49 -5.75 4.15 6.14
CA ALA A 49 -6.14 4.82 7.38
C ALA A 49 -4.93 5.23 8.25
N ARG A 50 -3.80 4.54 8.10
CA ARG A 50 -2.54 4.82 8.83
C ARG A 50 -1.60 5.75 8.10
N GLY A 51 -1.99 6.24 6.93
CA GLY A 51 -1.21 7.21 6.15
C GLY A 51 -0.12 6.59 5.27
N CYS A 52 -0.19 5.29 4.96
CA CYS A 52 0.67 4.71 3.93
C CYS A 52 0.54 5.51 2.62
N ASP A 53 1.63 5.76 1.90
CA ASP A 53 1.61 6.67 0.74
C ASP A 53 1.19 5.97 -0.55
N LEU A 54 1.64 4.73 -0.73
CA LEU A 54 1.45 3.93 -1.95
C LEU A 54 1.08 2.49 -1.60
N ALA A 55 0.38 1.82 -2.50
CA ALA A 55 0.05 0.40 -2.35
C ALA A 55 0.36 -0.41 -3.61
N GLN A 56 0.74 -1.66 -3.41
CA GLN A 56 0.97 -2.66 -4.45
C GLN A 56 0.44 -4.02 -3.99
N GLY A 57 -0.19 -4.76 -4.90
CA GLY A 57 -0.55 -6.16 -4.68
C GLY A 57 -1.62 -6.66 -5.64
N HIS A 58 -1.97 -7.94 -5.51
CA HIS A 58 -2.92 -8.63 -6.39
C HIS A 58 -4.32 -8.05 -6.37
N TYR A 59 -4.68 -7.27 -5.33
CA TYR A 59 -5.91 -6.49 -5.29
C TYR A 59 -6.05 -5.56 -6.50
N PHE A 60 -4.94 -4.99 -6.99
CA PHE A 60 -4.94 -4.08 -8.13
C PHE A 60 -4.71 -4.80 -9.46
N ALA A 61 -3.68 -5.65 -9.49
CA ALA A 61 -3.32 -6.48 -10.63
C ALA A 61 -2.37 -7.59 -10.18
N VAL A 62 -2.49 -8.76 -10.80
CA VAL A 62 -1.44 -9.78 -10.80
C VAL A 62 -0.25 -9.32 -11.67
N PRO A 63 0.93 -9.96 -11.60
CA PRO A 63 2.01 -9.68 -12.55
C PRO A 63 1.53 -9.81 -14.01
N LEU A 64 1.70 -8.75 -14.79
CA LEU A 64 1.25 -8.67 -16.18
C LEU A 64 2.44 -8.75 -17.14
N SER A 65 2.22 -9.33 -18.32
CA SER A 65 3.15 -9.16 -19.43
C SER A 65 3.14 -7.71 -19.91
N PRO A 66 4.19 -7.22 -20.60
CA PRO A 66 4.24 -5.83 -21.05
C PRO A 66 2.99 -5.37 -21.84
N PRO A 67 2.46 -6.15 -22.80
CA PRO A 67 1.24 -5.74 -23.52
C PRO A 67 0.01 -5.63 -22.60
N LYS A 68 -0.17 -6.57 -21.68
CA LYS A 68 -1.27 -6.56 -20.71
C LYS A 68 -1.15 -5.41 -19.72
N PHE A 69 0.08 -5.06 -19.34
CA PHE A 69 0.35 -3.92 -18.47
C PHE A 69 -0.07 -2.61 -19.15
N GLU A 70 0.27 -2.41 -20.42
CA GLU A 70 -0.13 -1.21 -21.17
C GLU A 70 -1.65 -1.05 -21.25
N GLU A 71 -2.37 -2.16 -21.50
CA GLU A 71 -3.84 -2.18 -21.48
C GLU A 71 -4.39 -1.82 -20.10
N TRP A 72 -3.88 -2.48 -19.06
CA TRP A 72 -4.29 -2.22 -17.68
C TRP A 72 -4.05 -0.76 -17.28
N GLN A 73 -2.86 -0.22 -17.56
CA GLN A 73 -2.46 1.15 -17.22
C GLN A 73 -3.41 2.19 -17.82
N ARG A 74 -3.90 1.96 -19.05
CA ARG A 74 -4.88 2.87 -19.69
C ARG A 74 -6.26 2.80 -19.05
N SER A 75 -6.65 1.64 -18.52
CA SER A 75 -7.96 1.39 -17.91
C SER A 75 -8.01 1.70 -16.40
N PHE A 76 -6.84 1.76 -15.74
CA PHE A 76 -6.76 1.85 -14.30
C PHE A 76 -7.10 3.26 -13.80
N SER A 77 -8.16 3.38 -12.99
CA SER A 77 -8.72 4.67 -12.55
C SER A 77 -8.58 4.93 -11.04
N LEU A 78 -7.90 4.06 -10.29
CA LEU A 78 -7.66 4.27 -8.86
C LEU A 78 -6.35 5.03 -8.64
N PRO A 79 -6.29 5.99 -7.70
CA PRO A 79 -5.03 6.63 -7.37
C PRO A 79 -4.12 5.63 -6.66
N ILE A 80 -2.94 5.36 -7.24
CA ILE A 80 -1.87 4.57 -6.60
C ILE A 80 -1.39 5.28 -5.31
N GLN A 81 -1.49 6.61 -5.27
CA GLN A 81 -1.29 7.42 -4.07
C GLN A 81 -2.50 7.37 -3.16
N LEU A 82 -2.29 6.82 -1.97
CA LEU A 82 -3.28 6.80 -0.90
C LEU A 82 -3.33 8.13 -0.14
N ARG A 83 -2.21 8.87 -0.12
CA ARG A 83 -2.09 10.19 0.51
C ARG A 83 -1.96 11.29 -0.55
N SER A 84 -2.78 12.34 -0.45
CA SER A 84 -2.62 13.56 -1.26
C SER A 84 -1.32 14.27 -0.89
N LEU A 85 -0.54 14.70 -1.89
CA LEU A 85 0.69 15.49 -1.70
C LEU A 85 0.41 16.96 -1.33
N THR A 86 -0.84 17.34 -1.09
CA THR A 86 -1.19 18.70 -0.64
C THR A 86 -1.16 18.77 0.88
N GLY A 87 0.01 19.08 1.44
CA GLY A 87 0.16 19.41 2.85
C GLY A 87 1.58 19.86 3.16
N THR A 88 1.76 21.16 3.36
CA THR A 88 2.78 21.73 4.26
C THR A 88 2.84 20.99 5.59
#